data_AF-A0A382H0L7-F1
#
_entry.id   AF-A0A382H0L7-F1
#
_cell.length_a   1.000
_cell.length_b   1.000
_cell.length_c   1.000
_cell.angle_alpha   90.00
_cell.angle_beta   90.00
_cell.angle_gamma   90.00
#
_symmetry.space_group_name_H-M   'P 1'
#
loop_
_entity.id
_entity.type
_entity.pdbx_description
1 polymer ?
#
loop_
_entity_poly.entity_id
_entity_poly.type
_entity_poly.pdbx_seq_one_letter_code
_entity_poly.pdbx_strand_id
1 'polypeptide(L)'
;MNNRERFKEAVVKIFDDSQFTTDDAKAVCTKIGLTDSQYKTIYTHVMRHVKVAKGIYAFPKDHSFGSGKKTVKASPEVVKAAKKKTLKSDMDVISDTNEVAQKWEKITADAKAKYDKPVVVKQKVATKVASSTISLIPKSDPQYVSWGHFKDIKTIIKSKIFYPVFVTGLSGNGKTSMIHEVCAKLKRDLVRVNITVETDEDDLLGGFRLVNGETVWQDGPIINAMRRGSIALVDEIDLASHKIMCLQPVLEGKPIYLKK
;
A
#
# COMPACT_ATOMS: atom_id res chain seq x y z
N MET A 1 -35.58 29.41 -5.74
CA MET A 1 -35.26 28.38 -4.73
C MET A 1 -34.04 27.62 -5.19
N ASN A 2 -32.93 27.70 -4.46
CA ASN A 2 -31.66 27.09 -4.87
C ASN A 2 -31.77 25.55 -4.75
N ASN A 3 -31.16 24.78 -5.67
CA ASN A 3 -31.19 23.31 -5.62
C ASN A 3 -30.68 22.74 -4.28
N ARG A 4 -29.80 23.47 -3.58
CA ARG A 4 -29.31 23.13 -2.24
C ARG A 4 -30.36 23.28 -1.15
N GLU A 5 -31.18 24.33 -1.23
CA GLU A 5 -32.28 24.60 -0.29
C GLU A 5 -33.41 23.58 -0.48
N ARG A 6 -33.78 23.32 -1.74
CA ARG A 6 -34.78 22.28 -2.09
C ARG A 6 -34.37 20.91 -1.56
N PHE A 7 -33.09 20.58 -1.64
CA PHE A 7 -32.56 19.34 -1.08
C PHE A 7 -32.63 19.32 0.45
N LYS A 8 -32.21 20.39 1.13
CA LYS A 8 -32.29 20.48 2.60
C LYS A 8 -33.71 20.33 3.10
N GLU A 9 -34.66 21.06 2.52
CA GLU A 9 -36.07 20.98 2.93
C GLU A 9 -36.64 19.58 2.72
N ALA A 10 -36.30 18.92 1.61
CA ALA A 10 -36.74 17.55 1.35
C ALA A 10 -36.15 16.56 2.36
N VAL A 11 -34.87 16.71 2.73
CA VAL A 11 -34.25 15.87 3.75
C VAL A 11 -34.84 16.14 5.13
N VAL A 12 -35.00 17.41 5.53
CA VAL A 12 -35.62 17.79 6.82
C VAL A 12 -37.07 17.30 6.88
N LYS A 13 -37.83 17.34 5.78
CA LYS A 13 -39.20 16.82 5.77
C LYS A 13 -39.29 15.31 5.97
N ILE A 14 -38.26 14.56 5.56
CA ILE A 14 -38.27 13.08 5.60
C ILE A 14 -37.59 12.55 6.86
N PHE A 15 -36.50 13.19 7.29
CA PHE A 15 -35.63 12.72 8.36
C PHE A 15 -35.62 13.64 9.58
N ASP A 16 -36.21 14.84 9.49
CA ASP A 16 -36.23 15.85 10.55
C ASP A 16 -34.81 16.16 11.07
N ASP A 17 -34.53 15.90 12.36
CA ASP A 17 -33.20 16.02 12.99
C ASP A 17 -32.37 14.71 12.92
N SER A 18 -32.86 13.66 12.25
CA SER A 18 -32.23 12.33 12.23
C SER A 18 -31.10 12.21 11.22
N GLN A 19 -30.20 11.25 11.48
CA GLN A 19 -29.10 10.92 10.60
C GLN A 19 -29.59 10.16 9.35
N PHE A 20 -28.99 10.42 8.20
CA PHE A 20 -29.31 9.77 6.93
C PHE A 20 -28.05 9.29 6.21
N THR A 21 -28.19 8.30 5.33
CA THR A 21 -27.08 7.69 4.59
C THR A 21 -26.88 8.29 3.19
N THR A 22 -25.80 7.89 2.50
CA THR A 22 -25.57 8.31 1.09
C THR A 22 -26.66 7.81 0.15
N ASP A 23 -27.22 6.63 0.40
CA ASP A 23 -28.26 6.05 -0.46
C ASP A 23 -29.61 6.74 -0.23
N ASP A 24 -29.91 7.11 1.01
CA ASP A 24 -31.07 7.94 1.35
C ASP A 24 -30.99 9.30 0.66
N ALA A 25 -29.81 9.95 0.66
CA ALA A 25 -29.60 11.22 -0.01
C ALA A 25 -29.86 11.14 -1.52
N LYS A 26 -29.41 10.06 -2.18
CA LYS A 26 -29.70 9.82 -3.61
C LYS A 26 -31.19 9.60 -3.84
N ALA A 27 -31.85 8.80 -3.01
CA ALA A 27 -33.28 8.54 -3.11
C ALA A 27 -34.10 9.84 -2.95
N VAL A 28 -33.71 10.74 -2.05
CA VAL A 28 -34.33 12.06 -1.90
C VAL A 28 -34.13 12.90 -3.16
N CYS A 29 -32.93 12.90 -3.75
CA CYS A 29 -32.67 13.61 -5.01
C CYS A 29 -33.53 13.11 -6.18
N THR A 30 -33.71 11.80 -6.31
CA THR A 30 -34.60 11.22 -7.32
C THR A 30 -36.05 11.63 -7.07
N LYS A 31 -36.51 11.65 -5.81
CA LYS A 31 -37.88 12.09 -5.45
C LYS A 31 -38.17 13.56 -5.77
N ILE A 32 -37.17 14.44 -5.69
CA ILE A 32 -37.32 15.86 -6.02
C ILE A 32 -36.98 16.20 -7.48
N GLY A 33 -36.72 15.19 -8.32
CA GLY A 33 -36.48 15.35 -9.75
C GLY A 33 -35.13 15.98 -10.10
N LEU A 34 -34.12 15.86 -9.24
CA LEU A 34 -32.76 16.32 -9.53
C LEU A 34 -32.00 15.26 -10.33
N THR A 35 -31.21 15.71 -11.30
CA THR A 35 -30.34 14.83 -12.09
C THR A 35 -29.07 14.46 -11.31
N ASP A 36 -28.43 13.34 -11.68
CA ASP A 36 -27.17 12.87 -11.07
C ASP A 36 -26.05 13.92 -11.11
N SER A 37 -26.01 14.75 -12.16
CA SER A 37 -25.06 15.86 -12.27
C SER A 37 -25.31 16.94 -11.20
N GLN A 38 -26.58 17.26 -10.93
CA GLN A 38 -26.97 18.20 -9.88
C GLN A 38 -26.71 17.62 -8.49
N TYR A 39 -26.87 16.31 -8.30
CA TYR A 39 -26.49 15.63 -7.06
C TYR A 39 -24.99 15.74 -6.78
N LYS A 40 -24.11 15.62 -7.79
CA LYS A 40 -22.66 15.78 -7.61
C LYS A 40 -22.28 17.16 -7.05
N THR A 41 -22.98 18.20 -7.53
CA THR A 41 -22.82 19.58 -7.03
C THR A 41 -23.33 19.72 -5.59
N ILE A 42 -24.47 19.11 -5.27
CA ILE A 42 -25.02 19.09 -3.90
C ILE A 42 -24.10 18.31 -2.96
N TYR A 43 -23.58 17.17 -3.40
CA TYR A 43 -22.67 16.34 -2.60
C TYR A 43 -21.41 17.11 -2.20
N THR A 44 -20.83 17.83 -3.16
CA THR A 44 -19.59 18.60 -2.95
C THR A 44 -19.80 19.77 -1.99
N HIS A 45 -20.91 20.50 -2.13
CA HIS A 45 -21.14 21.77 -1.41
C HIS A 45 -22.03 21.65 -0.18
N VAL A 46 -22.75 20.54 0.00
CA VAL A 46 -23.69 20.32 1.10
C VAL A 46 -23.25 19.11 1.92
N MET A 47 -23.29 17.91 1.34
CA MET A 47 -23.05 16.65 2.05
C MET A 47 -21.68 16.60 2.73
N ARG A 48 -20.64 17.18 2.10
CA ARG A 48 -19.29 17.24 2.69
C ARG A 48 -19.24 18.01 4.02
N HIS A 49 -20.10 19.01 4.19
CA HIS A 49 -20.12 19.88 5.38
C HIS A 49 -21.01 19.34 6.50
N VAL A 50 -21.93 18.42 6.20
CA VAL A 50 -22.85 17.79 7.17
C VAL A 50 -22.46 16.34 7.51
N LYS A 51 -21.23 15.95 7.19
CA LYS A 51 -20.73 14.59 7.44
C LYS A 51 -20.40 14.40 8.92
N VAL A 52 -21.04 13.40 9.53
CA VAL A 52 -20.86 13.05 10.95
C VAL A 52 -19.96 11.82 11.11
N ALA A 53 -20.06 10.84 10.21
CA ALA A 53 -19.20 9.64 10.18
C ALA A 53 -19.06 9.10 8.74
N LYS A 54 -18.37 7.96 8.54
CA LYS A 54 -18.22 7.34 7.21
C LYS A 54 -19.59 6.90 6.69
N GLY A 55 -20.14 7.63 5.71
CA GLY A 55 -21.44 7.33 5.10
C GLY A 55 -22.67 7.84 5.86
N ILE A 56 -22.49 8.66 6.90
CA ILE A 56 -23.57 9.16 7.75
C ILE A 56 -23.54 10.70 7.81
N TYR A 57 -24.70 11.32 7.60
CA TYR A 57 -24.88 12.77 7.48
C TYR A 57 -26.04 13.26 8.36
N ALA A 58 -25.96 14.49 8.86
CA ALA A 58 -27.06 15.13 9.60
C ALA A 58 -26.98 16.66 9.49
N PHE A 59 -28.12 17.32 9.29
CA PHE A 59 -28.18 18.79 9.25
C PHE A 59 -28.27 19.37 10.67
N PRO A 60 -27.40 20.34 11.03
CA PRO A 60 -27.59 21.14 12.25
C PRO A 60 -28.86 22.00 12.18
N LYS A 61 -29.49 22.25 13.34
CA LYS A 61 -30.73 23.05 13.46
C LYS A 61 -30.63 24.44 12.81
N ASP A 62 -29.46 25.08 12.90
CA ASP A 62 -29.20 26.42 12.35
C ASP A 62 -28.43 26.42 11.01
N HIS A 63 -28.50 25.34 10.22
CA HIS A 63 -27.69 25.25 8.99
C HIS A 63 -28.19 26.18 7.87
N SER A 64 -27.64 27.39 7.75
CA SER A 64 -27.84 28.27 6.60
C SER A 64 -26.79 28.04 5.52
N PHE A 65 -27.21 27.96 4.25
CA PHE A 65 -26.29 27.85 3.11
C PHE A 65 -25.65 29.20 2.80
N GLY A 66 -24.53 29.51 3.43
CA GLY A 66 -23.81 30.76 3.17
C GLY A 66 -23.35 31.45 4.44
N SER A 67 -22.30 30.92 5.06
CA SER A 67 -21.30 31.64 5.84
C SER A 67 -20.47 30.59 6.59
N GLY A 68 -19.15 30.67 6.44
CA GLY A 68 -18.26 29.68 7.02
C GLY A 68 -18.25 29.76 8.55
N LYS A 69 -18.77 28.73 9.21
CA LYS A 69 -18.18 28.05 10.39
C LYS A 69 -19.21 27.17 11.12
N LYS A 70 -18.94 25.86 11.16
CA LYS A 70 -18.78 24.99 12.36
C LYS A 70 -19.10 23.53 11.99
N THR A 71 -18.07 22.68 12.04
CA THR A 71 -18.18 21.23 12.09
C THR A 71 -18.77 20.82 13.44
N VAL A 72 -19.93 20.16 13.43
CA VAL A 72 -20.49 19.54 14.63
C VAL A 72 -19.82 18.17 14.79
N LYS A 73 -19.08 17.98 15.89
CA LYS A 73 -18.64 16.64 16.32
C LYS A 73 -19.86 15.88 16.86
N ALA A 74 -20.00 14.61 16.47
CA ALA A 74 -21.08 13.74 16.93
C ALA A 74 -21.11 13.64 18.47
N SER A 75 -22.29 13.82 19.08
CA SER A 75 -22.47 13.58 20.52
C SER A 75 -22.40 12.09 20.87
N PRO A 76 -21.75 11.67 21.98
CA PRO A 76 -21.53 10.27 22.36
C PRO A 76 -22.79 9.41 22.61
N GLU A 77 -23.97 10.02 22.69
CA GLU A 77 -25.23 9.32 23.00
C GLU A 77 -25.77 8.51 21.82
N VAL A 78 -25.53 8.92 20.57
CA VAL A 78 -26.04 8.20 19.38
C VAL A 78 -25.26 6.90 19.11
N VAL A 79 -23.97 6.86 19.47
CA VAL A 79 -23.15 5.65 19.41
C VAL A 79 -23.56 4.63 20.48
N LYS A 80 -24.10 5.10 21.62
CA LYS A 80 -24.64 4.23 22.67
C LYS A 80 -26.07 3.75 22.39
N ALA A 81 -26.91 4.53 21.72
CA ALA A 81 -28.27 4.12 21.37
C ALA A 81 -28.31 2.97 20.33
N ALA A 82 -27.37 2.94 19.37
CA ALA A 82 -27.21 1.84 18.43
C ALA A 82 -26.72 0.53 19.09
N LYS A 83 -26.02 0.62 20.23
CA LYS A 83 -25.60 -0.53 21.04
C LYS A 83 -26.64 -0.97 22.07
N LYS A 84 -27.54 -0.08 22.50
CA LYS A 84 -28.53 -0.36 23.56
C LYS A 84 -29.83 -0.98 23.04
N LYS A 85 -30.14 -0.80 21.74
CA LYS A 85 -31.27 -1.49 21.08
C LYS A 85 -31.06 -3.00 20.94
N THR A 86 -29.81 -3.46 21.02
CA THR A 86 -29.39 -4.86 20.92
C THR A 86 -29.39 -5.61 22.25
N LEU A 87 -29.44 -4.91 23.39
CA LEU A 87 -29.37 -5.54 24.73
C LEU A 87 -30.72 -5.64 25.44
N LYS A 88 -31.75 -4.94 24.96
CA LYS A 88 -33.09 -5.00 25.55
C LYS A 88 -33.99 -6.05 24.89
N SER A 89 -33.71 -6.43 23.66
CA SER A 89 -34.35 -7.58 22.99
C SER A 89 -34.00 -8.92 23.65
N ASP A 90 -32.89 -8.98 24.37
CA ASP A 90 -32.34 -10.25 24.85
C ASP A 90 -32.82 -10.61 26.27
N MET A 91 -33.46 -9.68 27.00
CA MET A 91 -34.03 -9.96 28.33
C MET A 91 -35.51 -10.37 28.30
N ASP A 92 -36.28 -9.95 27.29
CA ASP A 92 -37.71 -10.30 27.19
C ASP A 92 -37.95 -11.70 26.56
N VAL A 93 -36.89 -12.37 26.06
CA VAL A 93 -36.95 -13.73 25.49
C VAL A 93 -36.75 -14.83 26.53
N ILE A 94 -36.44 -14.48 27.79
CA ILE A 94 -36.08 -15.46 28.83
C ILE A 94 -37.33 -16.01 29.57
N SER A 95 -38.54 -15.48 29.34
CA SER A 95 -39.73 -15.95 30.08
C SER A 95 -40.61 -17.00 29.39
N ASP A 96 -40.47 -17.28 28.09
CA ASP A 96 -41.30 -18.29 27.39
C ASP A 96 -40.44 -19.30 26.62
N THR A 97 -39.96 -20.31 27.35
CA THR A 97 -38.82 -21.15 26.96
C THR A 97 -39.12 -22.36 26.08
N ASN A 98 -40.35 -22.64 25.64
CA ASN A 98 -40.65 -23.90 24.93
C ASN A 98 -40.93 -23.78 23.42
N GLU A 99 -41.62 -22.75 22.93
CA GLU A 99 -42.02 -22.72 21.51
C GLU A 99 -40.94 -22.12 20.59
N VAL A 100 -40.21 -21.13 21.08
CA VAL A 100 -39.15 -20.46 20.32
C VAL A 100 -37.98 -21.41 20.10
N ALA A 101 -37.58 -22.19 21.12
CA ALA A 101 -36.50 -23.17 21.03
C ALA A 101 -36.71 -24.20 19.91
N GLN A 102 -37.93 -24.77 19.80
CA GLN A 102 -38.26 -25.74 18.75
C GLN A 102 -38.23 -25.14 17.34
N LYS A 103 -38.58 -23.85 17.21
CA LYS A 103 -38.50 -23.13 15.94
C LYS A 103 -37.05 -22.89 15.52
N TRP A 104 -36.18 -22.53 16.46
CA TRP A 104 -34.75 -22.34 16.18
C TRP A 104 -34.03 -23.66 15.89
N GLU A 105 -34.41 -24.77 16.53
CA GLU A 105 -33.86 -26.09 16.21
C GLU A 105 -34.17 -26.52 14.78
N LYS A 106 -35.42 -26.34 14.31
CA LYS A 106 -35.82 -26.64 12.93
C LYS A 106 -35.08 -25.77 11.92
N ILE A 107 -34.99 -24.46 12.16
CA ILE A 107 -34.25 -23.53 11.29
C ILE A 107 -32.75 -23.86 11.25
N THR A 108 -32.18 -24.27 12.38
CA THR A 108 -30.76 -24.64 12.46
C THR A 108 -30.49 -25.99 11.77
N ALA A 109 -31.43 -26.93 11.83
CA ALA A 109 -31.35 -28.20 11.12
C ALA A 109 -31.41 -27.99 9.59
N ASP A 110 -32.34 -27.16 9.11
CA ASP A 110 -32.45 -26.82 7.69
C ASP A 110 -31.24 -26.03 7.17
N ALA A 111 -30.68 -25.14 8.00
CA ALA A 111 -29.47 -24.40 7.66
C ALA A 111 -28.22 -25.29 7.61
N LYS A 112 -28.10 -26.29 8.51
CA LYS A 112 -27.01 -27.28 8.48
C LYS A 112 -27.14 -28.22 7.28
N ALA A 113 -28.35 -28.58 6.87
CA ALA A 113 -28.59 -29.43 5.71
C ALA A 113 -28.24 -28.73 4.38
N LYS A 114 -28.36 -27.39 4.32
CA LYS A 114 -28.03 -26.57 3.13
C LYS A 114 -26.63 -25.97 3.14
N TYR A 115 -25.86 -26.14 4.22
CA TYR A 115 -24.52 -25.60 4.31
C TYR A 115 -23.51 -26.53 3.66
N ASP A 116 -23.23 -26.28 2.38
CA ASP A 116 -22.05 -26.85 1.74
C ASP A 116 -20.83 -26.05 2.23
N LYS A 117 -19.85 -26.75 2.82
CA LYS A 117 -18.65 -26.09 3.35
C LYS A 117 -17.98 -25.34 2.19
N PRO A 118 -17.57 -24.07 2.36
CA PRO A 118 -16.81 -23.40 1.33
C PRO A 118 -15.57 -24.24 1.06
N VAL A 119 -15.50 -24.81 -0.15
CA VAL A 119 -14.32 -25.53 -0.60
C VAL A 119 -13.19 -24.51 -0.50
N VAL A 120 -12.27 -24.74 0.43
CA VAL A 120 -11.01 -24.00 0.48
C VAL A 120 -10.34 -24.32 -0.84
N VAL A 121 -10.54 -23.45 -1.83
CA VAL A 121 -9.74 -23.44 -3.02
C VAL A 121 -8.36 -23.10 -2.51
N LYS A 122 -7.59 -24.14 -2.17
CA LYS A 122 -6.14 -24.06 -2.13
C LYS A 122 -5.77 -23.69 -3.56
N GLN A 123 -5.81 -22.39 -3.87
CA GLN A 123 -4.97 -21.88 -4.91
C GLN A 123 -3.59 -22.37 -4.48
N LYS A 124 -3.09 -23.38 -5.19
CA LYS A 124 -1.66 -23.53 -5.34
C LYS A 124 -1.29 -22.16 -5.91
N VAL A 125 -0.90 -21.24 -5.03
CA VAL A 125 0.01 -20.18 -5.40
C VAL A 125 1.21 -20.99 -5.81
N ALA A 126 1.23 -21.37 -7.08
CA ALA A 126 2.44 -21.66 -7.77
C ALA A 126 3.16 -20.32 -7.71
N THR A 127 3.84 -20.08 -6.59
CA THR A 127 5.06 -19.33 -6.53
C THR A 127 6.09 -20.15 -7.31
N LYS A 128 5.77 -20.48 -8.58
CA LYS A 128 6.71 -20.27 -9.66
C LYS A 128 6.89 -18.75 -9.72
N VAL A 129 7.56 -18.18 -8.70
CA VAL A 129 8.68 -17.31 -9.05
C VAL A 129 9.54 -18.26 -9.83
N ALA A 130 9.32 -18.28 -11.14
CA ALA A 130 10.31 -18.77 -12.03
C ALA A 130 11.55 -18.00 -11.59
N SER A 131 12.44 -18.67 -10.87
CA SER A 131 13.86 -18.35 -10.95
C SER A 131 14.25 -18.66 -12.39
N SER A 132 13.63 -17.97 -13.35
CA SER A 132 14.27 -17.62 -14.59
C SER A 132 15.56 -16.99 -14.11
N THR A 133 16.65 -17.69 -14.33
CA THR A 133 18.01 -17.23 -14.08
C THR A 133 18.20 -16.01 -14.99
N ILE A 134 17.65 -14.86 -14.57
CA ILE A 134 17.73 -13.60 -15.29
C ILE A 134 19.21 -13.25 -15.23
N SER A 135 19.89 -13.45 -16.35
CA SER A 135 21.28 -13.06 -16.51
C SER A 135 21.35 -11.54 -16.34
N LEU A 136 22.18 -11.10 -15.40
CA LEU A 136 22.42 -9.68 -15.13
C LEU A 136 23.71 -9.22 -15.81
N ILE A 137 24.12 -9.92 -16.87
CA ILE A 137 25.31 -9.56 -17.63
C ILE A 137 24.95 -8.31 -18.45
N PRO A 138 25.72 -7.22 -18.29
CA PRO A 138 25.50 -6.01 -19.06
C PRO A 138 25.79 -6.24 -20.55
N LYS A 139 25.10 -5.50 -21.41
CA LYS A 139 25.39 -5.50 -22.86
C LYS A 139 26.67 -4.71 -23.12
N SER A 140 27.56 -5.28 -23.93
CA SER A 140 28.78 -4.60 -24.39
C SER A 140 28.41 -3.52 -25.40
N ASP A 141 29.07 -2.36 -25.29
CA ASP A 141 28.90 -1.25 -26.23
C ASP A 141 29.95 -1.35 -27.35
N PRO A 142 29.54 -1.51 -28.63
CA PRO A 142 30.47 -1.60 -29.77
C PRO A 142 31.37 -0.36 -29.95
N GLN A 143 30.94 0.81 -29.47
CA GLN A 143 31.69 2.06 -29.60
C GLN A 143 32.65 2.31 -28.44
N TYR A 144 32.63 1.47 -27.40
CA TYR A 144 33.48 1.67 -26.24
C TYR A 144 34.96 1.38 -26.55
N VAL A 145 35.81 2.38 -26.31
CA VAL A 145 37.26 2.25 -26.40
C VAL A 145 37.84 2.08 -25.00
N SER A 146 38.58 0.99 -24.78
CA SER A 146 39.28 0.77 -23.51
C SER A 146 40.39 1.79 -23.31
N TRP A 147 40.36 2.48 -22.16
CA TRP A 147 41.34 3.51 -21.78
C TRP A 147 41.69 3.42 -20.29
N GLY A 148 42.83 4.00 -19.89
CA GLY A 148 43.21 4.17 -18.48
C GLY A 148 43.26 2.86 -17.70
N HIS A 149 42.60 2.83 -16.54
CA HIS A 149 42.59 1.70 -15.60
C HIS A 149 41.73 0.49 -16.03
N PHE A 150 41.31 0.42 -17.30
CA PHE A 150 40.51 -0.68 -17.82
C PHE A 150 41.16 -2.06 -17.56
N LYS A 151 42.47 -2.16 -17.76
CA LYS A 151 43.23 -3.42 -17.56
C LYS A 151 43.26 -3.84 -16.09
N ASP A 152 43.38 -2.88 -15.18
CA ASP A 152 43.46 -3.12 -13.74
C ASP A 152 42.11 -3.63 -13.24
N ILE A 153 41.02 -2.92 -13.56
CA ILE A 153 39.65 -3.33 -13.21
C ILE A 153 39.31 -4.70 -13.80
N LYS A 154 39.70 -4.96 -15.05
CA LYS A 154 39.53 -6.28 -15.67
C LYS A 154 40.27 -7.37 -14.92
N THR A 155 41.48 -7.10 -14.42
CA THR A 155 42.28 -8.07 -13.67
C THR A 155 41.67 -8.33 -12.30
N ILE A 156 41.23 -7.29 -11.59
CA ILE A 156 40.57 -7.39 -10.29
C ILE A 156 39.29 -8.22 -10.42
N ILE A 157 38.41 -7.89 -11.37
CA ILE A 157 37.14 -8.60 -11.58
C ILE A 157 37.38 -10.05 -12.00
N LYS A 158 38.41 -10.30 -12.83
CA LYS A 158 38.79 -11.65 -13.25
C LYS A 158 39.33 -12.50 -12.09
N SER A 159 39.99 -11.89 -11.10
CA SER A 159 40.59 -12.61 -9.97
C SER A 159 39.55 -13.33 -9.10
N LYS A 160 38.30 -12.85 -9.06
CA LYS A 160 37.21 -13.31 -8.18
C LYS A 160 37.54 -13.23 -6.68
N ILE A 161 38.59 -12.50 -6.30
CA ILE A 161 38.90 -12.21 -4.91
C ILE A 161 37.93 -11.13 -4.42
N PHE A 162 37.45 -11.27 -3.18
CA PHE A 162 36.68 -10.21 -2.55
C PHE A 162 37.61 -9.02 -2.24
N TYR A 163 37.51 -7.99 -3.07
CA TYR A 163 38.31 -6.78 -2.96
C TYR A 163 37.45 -5.56 -3.28
N PRO A 164 36.91 -4.86 -2.27
CA PRO A 164 36.17 -3.63 -2.48
C PRO A 164 37.06 -2.56 -3.15
N VAL A 165 36.60 -2.02 -4.27
CA VAL A 165 37.35 -1.01 -5.05
C VAL A 165 36.57 0.29 -5.04
N PHE A 166 37.23 1.38 -4.68
CA PHE A 166 36.72 2.73 -4.85
C PHE A 166 37.30 3.35 -6.12
N VAL A 167 36.43 3.71 -7.07
CA VAL A 167 36.82 4.32 -8.35
C VAL A 167 36.45 5.81 -8.31
N THR A 168 37.48 6.67 -8.31
CA THR A 168 37.32 8.13 -8.23
C THR A 168 37.88 8.84 -9.47
N GLY A 169 37.44 10.07 -9.72
CA GLY A 169 37.86 10.92 -10.83
C GLY A 169 36.78 11.92 -11.24
N LEU A 170 37.09 12.84 -12.16
CA LEU A 170 36.12 13.84 -12.63
C LEU A 170 34.88 13.21 -13.27
N SER A 171 33.76 13.94 -13.22
CA SER A 171 32.54 13.55 -13.93
C SER A 171 32.79 13.51 -15.44
N GLY A 172 32.09 12.62 -16.15
CA GLY A 172 32.22 12.46 -17.60
C GLY A 172 33.40 11.60 -18.09
N ASN A 173 34.32 11.18 -17.22
CA ASN A 173 35.47 10.34 -17.63
C ASN A 173 35.15 8.85 -17.87
N GLY A 174 33.87 8.47 -17.95
CA GLY A 174 33.47 7.09 -18.29
C GLY A 174 33.78 6.02 -17.23
N LYS A 175 33.92 6.40 -15.95
CA LYS A 175 34.19 5.47 -14.82
C LYS A 175 33.17 4.32 -14.77
N THR A 176 31.89 4.68 -14.83
CA THR A 176 30.77 3.76 -14.82
C THR A 176 30.75 2.88 -16.08
N SER A 177 30.89 3.49 -17.25
CA SER A 177 30.92 2.78 -18.53
C SER A 177 32.07 1.78 -18.60
N MET A 178 33.22 2.11 -18.02
CA MET A 178 34.37 1.20 -17.90
C MET A 178 34.01 -0.06 -17.12
N ILE A 179 33.39 0.07 -15.94
CA ILE A 179 33.02 -1.08 -15.11
C ILE A 179 31.96 -1.94 -15.83
N HIS A 180 30.97 -1.29 -16.44
CA HIS A 180 29.93 -1.95 -17.23
C HIS A 180 30.51 -2.78 -18.37
N GLU A 181 31.41 -2.20 -19.16
CA GLU A 181 32.05 -2.87 -20.27
C GLU A 181 32.97 -4.02 -19.83
N VAL A 182 33.74 -3.84 -18.73
CA VAL A 182 34.56 -4.91 -18.18
C VAL A 182 33.70 -6.10 -17.76
N CYS A 183 32.56 -5.86 -17.10
CA CYS A 183 31.62 -6.92 -16.71
C CYS A 183 31.03 -7.63 -17.94
N ALA A 184 30.68 -6.87 -18.99
CA ALA A 184 30.16 -7.42 -20.25
C ALA A 184 31.20 -8.34 -20.92
N LYS A 185 32.45 -7.89 -21.06
CA LYS A 185 33.53 -8.69 -21.67
C LYS A 185 33.89 -9.93 -20.86
N LEU A 186 33.78 -9.87 -19.53
CA LEU A 186 34.04 -11.00 -18.64
C LEU A 186 32.82 -11.89 -18.39
N LYS A 187 31.65 -11.55 -18.96
CA LYS A 187 30.37 -12.25 -18.73
C LYS A 187 30.05 -12.39 -17.24
N ARG A 188 30.29 -11.33 -16.47
CA ARG A 188 30.00 -11.25 -15.04
C ARG A 188 28.69 -10.50 -14.84
N ASP A 189 27.82 -11.05 -14.00
CA ASP A 189 26.59 -10.38 -13.57
C ASP A 189 26.93 -9.08 -12.84
N LEU A 190 26.23 -8.01 -13.17
CA LEU A 190 26.39 -6.68 -12.61
C LEU A 190 25.05 -6.19 -12.04
N VAL A 191 25.01 -5.90 -10.75
CA VAL A 191 23.91 -5.21 -10.09
C VAL A 191 24.35 -3.77 -9.88
N ARG A 192 23.75 -2.83 -10.61
CA ARG A 192 23.98 -1.40 -10.46
C ARG A 192 22.95 -0.81 -9.49
N VAL A 193 23.44 -0.07 -8.50
CA VAL A 193 22.62 0.75 -7.60
C VAL A 193 23.13 2.18 -7.70
N ASN A 194 22.24 3.11 -8.02
CA ASN A 194 22.56 4.53 -8.06
C ASN A 194 22.14 5.15 -6.73
N ILE A 195 23.07 5.76 -6.00
CA ILE A 195 22.78 6.36 -4.71
C ILE A 195 22.29 7.80 -4.88
N THR A 196 21.39 8.18 -3.98
CA THR A 196 20.89 9.55 -3.80
C THR A 196 20.86 9.87 -2.31
N VAL A 197 20.69 11.14 -1.96
CA VAL A 197 20.59 11.57 -0.55
C VAL A 197 19.39 10.95 0.19
N GLU A 198 18.34 10.59 -0.54
CA GLU A 198 17.11 9.95 -0.02
C GLU A 198 17.19 8.42 0.00
N THR A 199 18.31 7.83 -0.41
CA THR A 199 18.47 6.37 -0.41
C THR A 199 18.60 5.85 1.01
N ASP A 200 17.73 4.93 1.39
CA ASP A 200 17.67 4.34 2.72
C ASP A 200 18.30 2.94 2.78
N GLU A 201 18.49 2.42 4.00
CA GLU A 201 19.03 1.08 4.23
C GLU A 201 18.16 -0.02 3.57
N ASP A 202 16.83 0.14 3.65
CA ASP A 202 15.84 -0.76 3.05
C ASP A 202 15.97 -0.82 1.52
N ASP A 203 16.43 0.24 0.86
CA ASP A 203 16.58 0.28 -0.61
C ASP A 203 17.80 -0.52 -1.07
N LEU A 204 18.76 -0.77 -0.16
CA LEU A 204 20.00 -1.47 -0.44
C LEU A 204 19.94 -2.93 0.00
N LEU A 205 19.52 -3.14 1.24
CA LEU A 205 19.47 -4.45 1.88
C LEU A 205 18.14 -5.16 1.63
N GLY A 206 17.08 -4.40 1.43
CA GLY A 206 15.72 -4.92 1.35
C GLY A 206 14.95 -4.64 2.63
N GLY A 207 13.64 -4.88 2.56
CA GLY A 207 12.73 -4.60 3.66
C GLY A 207 11.42 -5.32 3.47
N PHE A 208 10.53 -5.18 4.45
CA PHE A 208 9.17 -5.69 4.34
C PHE A 208 8.36 -4.83 3.38
N ARG A 209 7.68 -5.49 2.44
CA ARG A 209 6.76 -4.88 1.49
C ARG A 209 5.41 -5.58 1.57
N LEU A 210 4.34 -4.80 1.42
CA LEU A 210 3.00 -5.35 1.40
C LEU A 210 2.69 -5.91 0.01
N VAL A 211 2.55 -7.23 -0.10
CA VAL A 211 2.21 -7.92 -1.35
C VAL A 211 0.94 -8.73 -1.10
N ASN A 212 -0.12 -8.44 -1.86
CA ASN A 212 -1.42 -9.12 -1.73
C ASN A 212 -2.03 -9.11 -0.31
N GLY A 213 -1.79 -8.04 0.46
CA GLY A 213 -2.30 -7.90 1.83
C GLY A 213 -1.44 -8.58 2.90
N GLU A 214 -0.35 -9.25 2.52
CA GLU A 214 0.62 -9.85 3.45
C GLU A 214 1.92 -9.05 3.45
N THR A 215 2.58 -8.96 4.61
CA THR A 215 3.92 -8.38 4.74
C THR A 215 4.96 -9.43 4.38
N VAL A 216 5.59 -9.28 3.22
CA VAL A 216 6.60 -10.20 2.72
C VAL A 216 7.96 -9.50 2.68
N TRP A 217 8.99 -10.18 3.15
CA TRP A 217 10.37 -9.70 3.02
C TRP A 217 10.81 -9.72 1.55
N GLN A 218 11.34 -8.61 1.06
CA GLN A 218 11.94 -8.52 -0.27
C GLN A 218 13.41 -8.15 -0.15
N ASP A 219 14.29 -8.99 -0.71
CA ASP A 219 15.72 -8.75 -0.71
C ASP A 219 16.08 -7.55 -1.60
N GLY A 220 16.92 -6.66 -1.08
CA GLY A 220 17.45 -5.52 -1.80
C GLY A 220 18.51 -5.91 -2.84
N PRO A 221 18.90 -4.95 -3.70
CA PRO A 221 19.87 -5.19 -4.77
C PRO A 221 21.22 -5.72 -4.26
N ILE A 222 21.70 -5.25 -3.11
CA ILE A 222 22.99 -5.71 -2.56
C ILE A 222 22.88 -7.16 -2.08
N ILE A 223 21.81 -7.51 -1.37
CA ILE A 223 21.58 -8.90 -0.93
C ILE A 223 21.41 -9.84 -2.11
N ASN A 224 20.70 -9.41 -3.15
CA ASN A 224 20.55 -10.17 -4.38
C ASN A 224 21.91 -10.40 -5.07
N ALA A 225 22.77 -9.38 -5.12
CA ALA A 225 24.13 -9.52 -5.66
C ALA A 225 24.98 -10.49 -4.84
N MET A 226 24.94 -10.39 -3.52
CA MET A 226 25.66 -11.28 -2.59
C MET A 226 25.22 -12.74 -2.76
N ARG A 227 23.90 -13.00 -2.79
CA ARG A 227 23.36 -14.37 -2.93
C ARG A 227 23.71 -14.99 -4.28
N ARG A 228 23.79 -14.19 -5.35
CA ARG A 228 24.16 -14.64 -6.70
C ARG A 228 25.67 -14.71 -6.94
N GLY A 229 26.49 -14.09 -6.10
CA GLY A 229 27.92 -13.91 -6.37
C GLY A 229 28.21 -12.97 -7.55
N SER A 230 27.28 -12.04 -7.79
CA SER A 230 27.37 -10.99 -8.81
C SER A 230 28.20 -9.81 -8.32
N ILE A 231 28.66 -8.97 -9.24
CA ILE A 231 29.33 -7.71 -8.89
C ILE A 231 28.27 -6.67 -8.56
N ALA A 232 28.41 -6.02 -7.40
CA ALA A 232 27.62 -4.85 -7.03
C ALA A 232 28.40 -3.58 -7.40
N LEU A 233 27.79 -2.71 -8.21
CA LEU A 233 28.29 -1.36 -8.51
C LEU A 233 27.40 -0.35 -7.79
N VAL A 234 27.96 0.31 -6.78
CA VAL A 234 27.33 1.40 -6.05
C VAL A 234 27.84 2.72 -6.65
N ASP A 235 26.99 3.39 -7.43
CA ASP A 235 27.34 4.62 -8.14
C ASP A 235 26.87 5.87 -7.37
N GLU A 236 27.55 7.00 -7.59
CA GLU A 236 27.26 8.30 -6.92
C GLU A 236 27.26 8.19 -5.38
N ILE A 237 28.18 7.39 -4.83
CA ILE A 237 28.30 7.12 -3.38
C ILE A 237 28.62 8.38 -2.56
N ASP A 238 29.17 9.40 -3.20
CA ASP A 238 29.42 10.71 -2.60
C ASP A 238 28.14 11.47 -2.25
N LEU A 239 27.00 11.13 -2.88
CA LEU A 239 25.69 11.67 -2.55
C LEU A 239 25.01 10.94 -1.37
N ALA A 240 25.63 9.89 -0.84
CA ALA A 240 25.04 9.04 0.18
C ALA A 240 24.90 9.75 1.52
N SER A 241 23.79 9.51 2.21
CA SER A 241 23.63 9.84 3.62
C SER A 241 24.33 8.80 4.52
N HIS A 242 24.46 9.10 5.81
CA HIS A 242 25.01 8.18 6.84
C HIS A 242 24.32 6.81 6.88
N LYS A 243 23.10 6.68 6.35
CA LYS A 243 22.35 5.43 6.20
C LYS A 243 23.10 4.35 5.39
N ILE A 244 24.05 4.75 4.53
CA ILE A 244 24.90 3.82 3.76
C ILE A 244 25.85 2.98 4.65
N MET A 245 26.08 3.39 5.91
CA MET A 245 26.94 2.66 6.84
C MET A 245 26.51 1.21 7.08
N CYS A 246 25.26 0.86 6.76
CA CYS A 246 24.78 -0.52 6.72
C CYS A 246 25.63 -1.46 5.83
N LEU A 247 26.37 -0.92 4.85
CA LEU A 247 27.26 -1.68 3.97
C LEU A 247 28.64 -1.96 4.58
N GLN A 248 29.00 -1.36 5.72
CA GLN A 248 30.31 -1.56 6.34
C GLN A 248 30.66 -3.04 6.60
N PRO A 249 29.76 -3.87 7.18
CA PRO A 249 30.06 -5.30 7.36
C PRO A 249 30.35 -6.00 6.03
N VAL A 250 29.62 -5.63 4.97
CA VAL A 250 29.83 -6.19 3.63
C VAL A 250 31.22 -5.83 3.12
N LEU A 251 31.64 -4.58 3.27
CA LEU A 251 32.98 -4.11 2.85
C LEU A 251 34.11 -4.77 3.66
N GLU A 252 33.86 -5.11 4.92
CA GLU A 252 34.80 -5.87 5.76
C GLU A 252 34.82 -7.38 5.43
N GLY A 253 33.99 -7.84 4.49
CA GLY A 253 33.85 -9.27 4.15
C GLY A 253 33.12 -10.08 5.21
N LYS A 254 32.40 -9.42 6.12
CA LYS A 254 31.58 -10.06 7.16
C LYS A 254 30.17 -10.37 6.64
N PRO A 255 29.51 -11.39 7.20
CA PRO A 255 28.10 -11.62 6.91
C PRO A 255 27.25 -10.46 7.41
N ILE A 256 26.17 -10.17 6.70
CA ILE A 256 25.20 -9.15 7.08
C ILE A 256 23.99 -9.79 7.77
N TYR A 257 23.54 -9.18 8.86
CA TYR A 257 22.37 -9.64 9.61
C TYR A 257 21.13 -8.86 9.18
N LEU A 258 20.16 -9.56 8.60
CA LEU A 258 18.87 -8.99 8.24
C LEU A 258 17.94 -9.05 9.46
N LYS A 259 17.41 -7.91 9.89
CA LYS A 259 16.38 -7.83 10.93
C LYS A 259 15.07 -8.38 10.32
N LYS A 260 14.79 -9.65 10.57
CA LYS A 260 13.55 -10.32 10.18
C LYS A 260 12.51 -10.22 11.29
#